data_AF-A0A1H4KX93-F1
#
_entry.id   AF-A0A1H4KX93-F1
#
_cell.length_a   1.000
_cell.length_b   1.000
_cell.length_c   1.000
_cell.angle_alpha   90.00
_cell.angle_beta   90.00
_cell.angle_gamma   90.00
#
_symmetry.space_group_name_H-M   'P 1'
#
loop_
_entity.id
_entity.type
_entity.pdbx_description
1 polymer ?
#
loop_
_entity_poly.entity_id
_entity_poly.type
_entity_poly.pdbx_seq_one_letter_code
_entity_poly.pdbx_strand_id
1 'polypeptide(L)'
;MPDGARLPTDRRTLVCVAIGGALAAVSTASLSAAPAWRALELDSRFVGIGVLSLVTGVLFALRDALGDRWFAFLVFGVLAGFASVGVYGLVSLLGMPPSAGVRFLFGAPLVSALGIGAGYVLARRARR
;
A
#
# COMPACT_ATOMS: atom_id res chain seq x y z
N MET A 1 -14.46 -6.40 -17.57
CA MET A 1 -13.76 -6.42 -16.26
C MET A 1 -13.14 -7.80 -16.13
N PRO A 2 -11.86 -7.96 -15.80
CA PRO A 2 -11.31 -9.30 -15.66
C PRO A 2 -12.08 -10.00 -14.53
N ASP A 3 -12.60 -11.18 -14.85
CA ASP A 3 -13.46 -11.98 -13.99
C ASP A 3 -12.88 -12.06 -12.58
N GLY A 4 -13.65 -11.52 -11.63
CA GLY A 4 -13.28 -11.39 -10.23
C GLY A 4 -13.23 -12.73 -9.54
N ALA A 5 -12.23 -13.55 -9.85
CA ALA A 5 -11.89 -14.71 -9.04
C ALA A 5 -11.63 -14.20 -7.62
N ARG A 6 -12.60 -14.43 -6.72
CA ARG A 6 -12.49 -14.09 -5.31
C ARG A 6 -11.25 -14.79 -4.76
N LEU A 7 -10.47 -14.08 -3.95
CA LEU A 7 -9.37 -14.70 -3.24
C LEU A 7 -9.91 -15.87 -2.38
N PRO A 8 -9.24 -17.04 -2.38
CA PRO A 8 -9.59 -18.14 -1.50
C PRO A 8 -9.60 -17.68 -0.03
N THR A 9 -10.67 -17.96 0.70
CA THR A 9 -10.79 -17.64 2.13
C THR A 9 -10.41 -18.82 3.03
N ASP A 10 -9.62 -19.77 2.51
CA ASP A 10 -9.17 -20.91 3.29
C ASP A 10 -8.22 -20.47 4.42
N ARG A 11 -8.16 -21.29 5.48
CA ARG A 11 -7.35 -20.99 6.67
C ARG A 11 -5.89 -20.62 6.34
N ARG A 12 -5.29 -21.23 5.33
CA ARG A 12 -3.88 -20.96 4.98
C ARG A 12 -3.73 -19.56 4.40
N THR A 13 -4.63 -19.16 3.52
CA THR A 13 -4.65 -17.81 2.93
C THR A 13 -4.87 -16.74 4.01
N LEU A 14 -5.79 -16.98 4.95
CA LEU A 14 -6.00 -16.08 6.09
C LEU A 14 -4.77 -15.96 7.00
N VAL A 15 -4.09 -17.07 7.29
CA VAL A 15 -2.84 -17.06 8.07
C VAL A 15 -1.74 -16.30 7.34
N CYS A 16 -1.60 -16.48 6.02
CA CYS A 16 -0.67 -15.70 5.21
C CYS A 16 -0.96 -14.20 5.32
N VAL A 17 -2.21 -13.78 5.14
CA VAL A 17 -2.61 -12.36 5.29
C VAL A 17 -2.28 -11.86 6.69
N ALA A 18 -2.61 -12.62 7.74
CA ALA A 18 -2.33 -12.25 9.12
C ALA A 18 -0.83 -12.09 9.41
N ILE A 19 0.01 -13.01 8.92
CA ILE A 19 1.47 -12.93 9.06
C ILE A 19 2.01 -11.70 8.32
N GLY A 20 1.56 -11.48 7.07
CA GLY A 20 1.97 -10.31 6.29
C GLY A 20 1.59 -9.00 6.98
N GLY A 21 0.37 -8.93 7.52
CA GLY A 21 -0.11 -7.79 8.29
C GLY A 21 0.69 -7.55 9.57
N ALA A 22 1.01 -8.61 10.32
CA ALA A 22 1.81 -8.52 11.53
C ALA A 22 3.24 -8.02 11.24
N LEU A 23 3.88 -8.55 10.19
CA LEU A 23 5.21 -8.10 9.77
C LEU A 23 5.21 -6.64 9.33
N ALA A 24 4.21 -6.23 8.54
CA ALA A 24 4.06 -4.86 8.11
C ALA A 24 3.79 -3.92 9.28
N ALA A 25 2.97 -4.32 10.25
CA ALA A 25 2.69 -3.54 11.46
C ALA A 25 3.95 -3.32 12.31
N VAL A 26 4.73 -4.37 12.57
CA VAL A 26 6.00 -4.26 13.33
C VAL A 26 7.00 -3.38 12.60
N SER A 27 7.15 -3.57 11.29
CA SER A 27 8.06 -2.77 10.47
C SER A 27 7.64 -1.30 10.42
N THR A 28 6.35 -1.05 10.28
CA THR A 28 5.76 0.30 10.27
C THR A 28 5.91 0.99 11.62
N ALA A 29 5.70 0.27 12.73
CA ALA A 29 5.93 0.80 14.07
C ALA A 29 7.40 1.20 14.26
N SER A 30 8.33 0.36 13.80
CA SER A 30 9.76 0.63 13.89
C SER A 30 10.18 1.82 13.01
N LEU A 31 9.66 1.91 11.79
CA LEU A 31 9.91 3.03 10.87
C LEU A 31 9.32 4.35 11.38
N SER A 32 8.12 4.33 11.96
CA SER A 32 7.48 5.53 12.49
C SER A 32 8.14 6.06 13.77
N ALA A 33 8.83 5.20 14.52
CA ALA A 33 9.66 5.58 15.65
C ALA A 33 11.01 6.18 15.23
N ALA A 34 11.45 5.98 13.98
CA ALA A 34 12.73 6.48 13.51
C ALA A 34 12.71 8.02 13.34
N PRO A 35 13.74 8.75 13.83
CA PRO A 35 13.81 10.22 13.71
C PRO A 35 13.77 10.71 12.26
N ALA A 36 14.40 9.95 11.36
CA ALA A 36 14.42 10.24 9.93
C ALA A 36 13.00 10.31 9.35
N TRP A 37 12.07 9.47 9.81
CA TRP A 37 10.70 9.45 9.33
C TRP A 37 9.86 10.63 9.84
N ARG A 38 10.15 11.13 11.05
CA ARG A 38 9.44 12.30 11.61
C ARG A 38 9.86 13.60 10.93
N ALA A 39 11.10 13.66 10.42
CA ALA A 39 11.64 14.81 9.70
C ALA A 39 11.20 14.87 8.21
N LEU A 40 10.56 13.82 7.70
CA LEU A 40 10.10 13.75 6.32
C LEU A 40 8.93 14.71 6.06
N GLU A 41 9.15 15.63 5.11
CA GLU A 41 8.16 16.58 4.62
C GLU A 41 6.95 15.90 3.98
N LEU A 42 5.82 16.61 3.92
CA LEU A 42 4.56 16.09 3.37
C LEU A 42 4.74 15.50 1.95
N ASP A 43 5.60 16.09 1.13
CA ASP A 43 5.86 15.66 -0.25
C ASP A 43 6.48 14.26 -0.32
N SER A 44 7.40 13.95 0.59
CA SER A 44 8.02 12.62 0.66
C SER A 44 7.03 11.52 1.07
N ARG A 45 5.96 11.87 1.80
CA ARG A 45 4.88 10.93 2.14
C ARG A 45 4.04 10.58 0.92
N PHE A 46 3.80 11.55 0.03
CA PHE A 46 3.15 11.27 -1.26
C PHE A 46 4.00 10.36 -2.15
N VAL A 47 5.33 10.54 -2.16
CA VAL A 47 6.25 9.64 -2.87
C VAL A 47 6.13 8.22 -2.33
N GLY A 48 6.14 8.04 -1.01
CA GLY A 48 5.96 6.73 -0.37
C GLY A 48 4.64 6.06 -0.77
N ILE A 49 3.52 6.81 -0.73
CA ILE A 49 2.21 6.33 -1.20
C ILE A 49 2.27 5.94 -2.68
N GLY A 50 2.85 6.81 -3.52
CA GLY A 50 2.98 6.55 -4.95
C GLY A 50 3.75 5.27 -5.26
N VAL A 51 4.86 5.02 -4.57
CA VAL A 51 5.66 3.80 -4.72
C VAL A 51 4.86 2.57 -4.28
N LEU A 52 4.23 2.59 -3.11
CA LEU A 52 3.41 1.46 -2.63
C LEU A 52 2.24 1.16 -3.58
N SER A 53 1.58 2.20 -4.08
CA SER A 53 0.48 2.09 -5.04
C SER A 53 0.95 1.56 -6.39
N LEU A 54 2.13 1.97 -6.87
CA LEU A 54 2.74 1.41 -8.08
C LEU A 54 3.04 -0.07 -7.92
N VAL A 55 3.69 -0.47 -6.83
CA VAL A 55 3.95 -1.89 -6.52
C VAL A 55 2.65 -2.68 -6.43
N THR A 56 1.62 -2.11 -5.80
CA THR A 56 0.28 -2.71 -5.74
C THR A 56 -0.24 -2.99 -7.14
N GLY A 57 -0.25 -1.98 -8.02
CA GLY A 57 -0.67 -2.11 -9.42
C GLY A 57 0.09 -3.19 -10.19
N VAL A 58 1.41 -3.27 -10.01
CA VAL A 58 2.25 -4.33 -10.59
C VAL A 58 1.80 -5.70 -10.09
N LEU A 59 1.65 -5.90 -8.77
CA LEU A 59 1.23 -7.19 -8.23
C LEU A 59 -0.16 -7.61 -8.71
N PHE A 60 -1.10 -6.67 -8.89
CA PHE A 60 -2.40 -6.95 -9.50
C PHE A 60 -2.28 -7.43 -10.96
N ALA A 61 -1.40 -6.82 -11.76
CA ALA A 61 -1.12 -7.31 -13.11
C ALA A 61 -0.40 -8.66 -13.12
N LEU A 62 0.39 -8.96 -12.07
CA LEU A 62 1.15 -10.20 -11.95
C LEU A 62 0.40 -11.33 -11.21
N ARG A 63 -0.85 -11.11 -10.77
CA ARG A 63 -1.62 -12.03 -9.91
C ARG A 63 -1.56 -13.49 -10.38
N ASP A 64 -1.82 -13.73 -11.66
CA ASP A 64 -1.88 -15.08 -12.23
C ASP A 64 -0.54 -15.83 -12.14
N ALA A 65 0.59 -15.10 -12.17
CA ALA A 65 1.92 -15.71 -12.07
C ALA A 65 2.37 -15.91 -10.61
N LEU A 66 1.89 -15.08 -9.68
CA LEU A 66 2.22 -15.16 -8.25
C LEU A 66 1.43 -16.26 -7.53
N GLY A 67 0.22 -16.55 -8.01
CA GLY A 67 -0.73 -17.41 -7.33
C GLY A 67 -1.43 -16.71 -6.16
N ASP A 68 -2.64 -17.18 -5.83
CA ASP A 68 -3.54 -16.48 -4.91
C ASP A 68 -2.97 -16.28 -3.50
N ARG A 69 -2.18 -17.23 -2.98
CA ARG A 69 -1.64 -17.16 -1.61
C ARG A 69 -0.57 -16.09 -1.44
N TRP A 70 0.40 -16.04 -2.36
CA TRP A 70 1.43 -15.01 -2.35
C TRP A 70 0.86 -13.65 -2.68
N PHE A 71 -0.09 -13.58 -3.61
CA PHE A 71 -0.83 -12.36 -3.90
C PHE A 71 -1.57 -11.84 -2.64
N ALA A 72 -2.28 -12.73 -1.92
CA ALA A 72 -2.96 -12.37 -0.68
C ALA A 72 -1.98 -11.90 0.41
N PHE A 73 -0.88 -12.63 0.61
CA PHE A 73 0.19 -12.24 1.54
C PHE A 73 0.75 -10.85 1.22
N LEU A 74 1.15 -10.61 -0.02
CA LEU A 74 1.84 -9.39 -0.44
C LEU A 74 0.89 -8.19 -0.49
N VAL A 75 -0.30 -8.33 -1.06
CA VAL A 75 -1.22 -7.19 -1.25
C VAL A 75 -2.04 -6.91 0.00
N PHE A 76 -2.69 -7.94 0.57
CA PHE A 76 -3.62 -7.76 1.68
C PHE A 76 -2.97 -7.89 3.06
N GLY A 77 -1.85 -8.62 3.16
CA GLY A 77 -1.04 -8.64 4.38
C GLY A 77 -0.07 -7.47 4.41
N VAL A 78 0.93 -7.51 3.53
CA VAL A 78 2.08 -6.60 3.58
C VAL A 78 1.71 -5.18 3.14
N LEU A 79 1.30 -5.00 1.88
CA LEU A 79 1.05 -3.67 1.32
C LEU A 79 -0.11 -2.95 2.00
N ALA A 80 -1.21 -3.64 2.33
CA ALA A 80 -2.29 -3.04 3.09
C ALA A 80 -1.85 -2.62 4.51
N GLY A 81 -0.97 -3.39 5.15
CA GLY A 81 -0.38 -3.02 6.44
C GLY A 81 0.48 -1.74 6.36
N PHE A 82 1.30 -1.61 5.31
CA PHE A 82 2.08 -0.40 5.04
C PHE A 82 1.21 0.79 4.60
N ALA A 83 0.14 0.51 3.85
CA ALA A 83 -0.80 1.50 3.35
C ALA A 83 -1.90 1.84 4.36
N SER A 84 -1.64 1.71 5.68
CA SER A 84 -2.56 2.18 6.72
C SER A 84 -2.61 3.72 6.74
N VAL A 85 -3.23 4.27 5.70
CA VAL A 85 -3.50 5.70 5.47
C VAL A 85 -4.25 6.29 6.66
N GLY A 86 -5.03 5.50 7.40
CA GLY A 86 -5.72 5.91 8.62
C GLY A 86 -4.76 6.30 9.76
N VAL A 87 -3.71 5.51 10.00
CA VAL A 87 -2.72 5.79 11.06
C VAL A 87 -1.81 6.94 10.64
N TYR A 88 -1.32 6.94 9.40
CA TYR A 88 -0.52 8.05 8.89
C TYR A 88 -1.31 9.36 8.77
N GLY A 89 -2.61 9.30 8.45
CA GLY A 89 -3.51 10.44 8.42
C GLY A 89 -3.74 11.03 9.81
N LEU A 90 -4.04 10.20 10.82
CA LEU A 90 -4.20 10.65 12.21
C LEU A 90 -2.89 11.23 12.79
N VAL A 91 -1.75 10.57 12.53
CA VAL A 91 -0.43 11.04 13.00
C VAL A 91 0.01 12.31 12.25
N SER A 92 -0.34 12.46 10.98
CA SER A 92 -0.09 13.70 10.23
C SER A 92 -0.98 14.84 10.72
N LEU A 93 -2.22 14.57 11.11
CA LEU A 93 -3.18 15.58 11.59
C LEU A 93 -2.86 16.11 12.99
N LEU A 94 -2.21 15.32 13.84
CA LEU A 94 -1.87 15.73 15.22
C LEU A 94 -0.67 16.70 15.31
N GLY A 95 0.09 16.89 14.23
CA GLY A 95 1.30 17.73 14.24
C GLY A 95 1.47 18.67 13.04
N MET A 96 0.53 18.71 12.09
CA MET A 96 0.63 19.56 10.89
C MET A 96 -0.45 20.63 10.84
N PRO A 97 -0.21 21.77 10.17
CA PRO A 97 -1.24 22.77 9.93
C PRO A 97 -2.44 22.17 9.18
N PRO A 98 -3.69 22.59 9.47
CA PRO A 98 -4.90 21.99 8.91
C PRO A 98 -4.92 21.92 7.37
N SER A 99 -4.31 22.90 6.71
CA SER A 99 -4.17 22.95 5.25
C SER A 99 -3.36 21.77 4.67
N ALA A 100 -2.35 21.28 5.39
CA ALA A 100 -1.58 20.10 5.01
C ALA A 100 -2.41 18.82 5.15
N GLY A 101 -3.23 18.71 6.20
CA GLY A 101 -4.17 17.61 6.39
C GLY A 101 -5.21 17.50 5.27
N VAL A 102 -5.78 18.63 4.86
CA VAL A 102 -6.73 18.70 3.73
C VAL A 102 -6.06 18.29 2.42
N ARG A 103 -4.86 18.82 2.12
CA ARG A 103 -4.11 18.44 0.92
C ARG A 103 -3.78 16.95 0.90
N PHE A 104 -3.46 16.36 2.05
CA PHE A 104 -3.22 14.93 2.17
C PHE A 104 -4.50 14.11 1.92
N LEU A 105 -5.64 14.53 2.48
CA LEU A 105 -6.93 13.85 2.32
C LEU A 105 -7.35 13.71 0.86
N PHE A 106 -7.10 14.73 0.03
CA PHE A 106 -7.42 14.70 -1.40
C PHE A 106 -6.28 14.18 -2.28
N GLY A 107 -5.04 14.51 -1.94
CA GLY A 107 -3.86 14.12 -2.72
C GLY A 107 -3.56 12.63 -2.62
N ALA A 108 -3.71 12.02 -1.44
CA ALA A 108 -3.33 10.62 -1.23
C ALA A 108 -4.18 9.64 -2.06
N PRO A 109 -5.53 9.79 -2.14
CA PRO A 109 -6.34 8.98 -3.04
C PRO A 109 -5.96 9.14 -4.52
N LEU A 110 -5.69 10.37 -4.96
CA LEU A 110 -5.32 10.64 -6.36
C LEU A 110 -3.98 10.01 -6.72
N VAL A 111 -2.95 10.24 -5.90
CA VAL A 111 -1.62 9.65 -6.08
C VAL A 111 -1.72 8.12 -6.05
N SER A 112 -2.54 7.57 -5.17
CA SER A 112 -2.73 6.12 -5.07
C SER A 112 -3.41 5.54 -6.32
N ALA A 113 -4.49 6.16 -6.79
CA ALA A 113 -5.20 5.72 -7.99
C ALA A 113 -4.28 5.76 -9.23
N LEU A 114 -3.54 6.85 -9.40
CA LEU A 114 -2.57 7.02 -10.49
C LEU A 114 -1.43 6.01 -10.40
N GLY A 115 -0.88 5.79 -9.19
CA GLY A 115 0.17 4.81 -8.95
C GLY A 115 -0.27 3.39 -9.31
N ILE A 116 -1.44 2.95 -8.83
CA ILE A 116 -2.00 1.62 -9.15
C ILE A 116 -2.19 1.47 -10.66
N GLY A 117 -2.80 2.47 -11.31
CA GLY A 117 -3.01 2.45 -12.75
C GLY A 117 -1.69 2.35 -13.53
N ALA A 118 -0.70 3.16 -13.16
CA ALA A 118 0.62 3.16 -13.78
C ALA A 118 1.34 1.82 -13.60
N GLY A 119 1.36 1.27 -12.38
CA GLY A 119 1.98 -0.02 -12.09
C GLY A 119 1.36 -1.16 -12.89
N TYR A 120 0.03 -1.17 -13.00
CA TYR A 120 -0.70 -2.16 -13.78
C TYR A 120 -0.34 -2.09 -15.28
N VAL A 121 -0.31 -0.88 -15.85
CA VAL A 121 0.04 -0.67 -17.26
C VAL A 121 1.50 -1.04 -17.55
N LEU A 122 2.43 -0.65 -16.67
CA LEU A 122 3.86 -0.96 -16.80
C LEU A 122 4.10 -2.49 -16.81
N ALA A 123 3.52 -3.21 -15.86
CA ALA A 123 3.64 -4.66 -15.80
C ALA A 123 3.02 -5.35 -17.01
N ARG A 124 1.89 -4.85 -17.51
CA ARG A 124 1.28 -5.37 -18.76
C ARG A 124 2.15 -5.11 -19.99
N ARG A 125 2.78 -3.94 -20.10
CA ARG A 125 3.67 -3.62 -21.21
C ARG A 125 4.94 -4.46 -21.18
N ALA A 126 5.54 -4.67 -20.01
CA ALA A 126 6.74 -5.48 -19.85
C ALA A 126 6.52 -6.99 -20.15
N ARG A 127 5.26 -7.45 -20.16
CA ARG A 127 4.88 -8.83 -20.51
C ARG A 127 4.60 -9.05 -22.00
N ARG A 128 4.51 -7.98 -22.80
CA ARG A 128 4.31 -8.05 -24.25
C ARG A 128 5.66 -8.02 -24.95
#